data_AF-A0A9J6CTQ4-F1
#
_entry.id   AF-A0A9J6CTQ4-F1
#
_cell.length_a   1.000
_cell.length_b   1.000
_cell.length_c   1.000
_cell.angle_alpha   90.00
_cell.angle_beta   90.00
_cell.angle_gamma   90.00
#
_symmetry.space_group_name_H-M   'P 1'
#
loop_
_entity.id
_entity.type
_entity.pdbx_description
1 polymer ?
#
loop_
_entity_poly.entity_id
_entity_poly.type
_entity_poly.pdbx_seq_one_letter_code
_entity_poly.pdbx_strand_id
1 'polypeptide(L)'
;MASITGSPAYWEQQKKKVLGMVRQFGIFTLFITLTAAETHWRELLVILKKTVDKEDITEETAGEMSFEEKARLIRTDPITCAQYFDHRFKRFLRLGKMLKMDHLADTGLFTTFTE
;
A
#
# COMPACT_ATOMS: atom_id res chain seq x y z
N MET A 1 26.74 20.61 29.68
CA MET A 1 27.26 20.99 28.36
C MET A 1 26.92 19.91 27.33
N ALA A 2 25.69 19.88 26.81
CA ALA A 2 25.28 18.91 25.78
C ALA A 2 24.37 19.56 24.72
N SER A 3 24.54 20.86 24.48
CA SER A 3 23.69 21.66 23.58
C SER A 3 24.43 22.01 22.28
N ILE A 4 25.26 21.10 21.77
CA ILE A 4 25.84 21.22 20.42
C ILE A 4 25.25 20.09 19.59
N THR A 5 24.32 20.45 18.70
CA THR A 5 23.77 19.56 17.68
C THR A 5 24.90 19.00 16.83
N GLY A 6 24.95 17.68 16.67
CA GLY A 6 25.99 16.99 15.89
C GLY A 6 27.21 16.51 16.68
N SER A 7 27.33 16.84 17.98
CA SER A 7 28.38 16.26 18.83
C SER A 7 28.12 14.76 19.10
N PRO A 8 29.16 13.93 19.29
CA PRO A 8 28.98 12.51 19.63
C PRO A 8 28.13 12.30 20.91
N ALA A 9 28.30 13.19 21.90
CA ALA A 9 27.51 13.18 23.13
C ALA A 9 26.02 13.44 22.89
N TYR A 10 25.68 14.31 21.93
CA TYR A 10 24.29 14.57 21.52
C TYR A 10 23.66 13.32 20.88
N TRP A 11 24.37 12.64 19.98
CA TRP A 11 23.89 11.42 19.32
C TRP A 11 23.67 10.26 20.31
N GLU A 12 24.57 10.09 21.28
CA GLU A 12 24.41 9.10 22.35
C GLU A 12 23.16 9.35 23.21
N GLN A 13 22.83 10.62 23.49
CA GLN A 13 21.61 10.96 24.21
C GLN A 13 20.35 10.68 23.39
N GLN A 14 20.34 11.01 22.09
CA GLN A 14 19.20 10.72 21.21
C GLN A 14 18.98 9.21 21.07
N LYS A 15 20.05 8.42 20.92
CA LYS A 15 19.98 6.95 20.88
C LYS A 15 19.34 6.38 22.14
N LYS A 16 19.76 6.85 23.32
CA LYS A 16 19.18 6.41 24.61
C LYS A 16 17.71 6.81 24.73
N LYS A 17 17.32 7.98 24.22
CA LYS A 17 15.93 8.44 24.17
C LYS A 17 15.06 7.51 23.32
N VAL A 18 15.53 7.14 22.12
CA VAL A 18 14.83 6.18 21.25
C VAL A 18 14.74 4.80 21.89
N LEU A 19 15.83 4.29 22.50
CA LEU A 19 15.78 3.02 23.24
C LEU A 19 14.79 3.06 24.42
N GLY A 20 14.70 4.18 25.12
CA GLY A 20 13.72 4.39 26.19
C GLY A 20 12.28 4.33 25.66
N MET A 21 12.02 4.97 24.51
CA MET A 21 10.71 4.93 23.84
C MET A 21 10.33 3.51 23.41
N VAL A 22 11.26 2.76 22.80
CA VAL A 22 11.02 1.36 22.39
C VAL A 22 10.71 0.46 23.58
N ARG A 23 11.34 0.69 24.74
CA ARG A 23 11.05 -0.07 25.98
C ARG A 23 9.69 0.26 26.58
N GLN A 24 9.23 1.52 26.48
CA GLN A 24 7.95 1.96 27.04
C GLN A 24 6.76 1.60 26.16
N PHE A 25 6.87 1.80 24.84
CA PHE A 25 5.76 1.61 23.90
C PHE A 25 5.77 0.23 23.22
N GLY A 26 6.80 -0.59 23.45
CA GLY A 26 7.00 -1.86 22.76
C GLY A 26 7.55 -1.66 21.35
N ILE A 27 7.61 -2.75 20.56
CA ILE A 27 7.97 -2.69 19.15
C ILE A 27 6.93 -1.82 18.44
N PHE A 28 7.38 -0.84 17.66
CA PHE A 28 6.48 -0.01 16.87
C PHE A 28 5.63 -0.90 15.96
N THR A 29 4.32 -0.89 16.16
CA THR A 29 3.39 -1.65 15.33
C THR A 29 2.73 -0.68 14.36
N LEU A 30 3.09 -0.76 13.08
CA LEU A 30 2.44 0.02 12.02
C LEU A 30 1.22 -0.74 11.53
N PHE A 31 0.04 -0.18 11.77
CA PHE A 31 -1.21 -0.67 11.19
C PHE A 31 -1.49 0.13 9.91
N ILE A 32 -1.38 -0.54 8.76
CA ILE A 32 -1.71 0.06 7.47
C ILE A 32 -2.94 -0.68 6.93
N THR A 33 -4.04 0.04 6.78
CA THR A 33 -5.26 -0.46 6.15
C THR A 33 -5.26 -0.05 4.68
N LEU A 34 -5.36 -1.03 3.78
CA LEU A 34 -5.45 -0.81 2.34
C LEU A 34 -6.80 -1.30 1.85
N THR A 35 -7.59 -0.41 1.28
CA THR A 35 -8.93 -0.72 0.77
C THR A 35 -8.90 -0.81 -0.75
N ALA A 36 -9.64 -1.77 -1.30
CA ALA A 36 -9.90 -1.86 -2.72
C ALA A 36 -10.92 -0.78 -3.13
N ALA A 37 -10.45 0.28 -3.81
CA ALA A 37 -11.29 1.36 -4.32
C ALA A 37 -11.50 1.21 -5.84
N GLU A 38 -12.04 0.05 -6.24
CA GLU A 38 -12.13 -0.41 -7.64
C GLU A 38 -12.96 0.52 -8.52
N THR A 39 -13.99 1.16 -7.96
CA THR A 39 -14.87 2.11 -8.65
C THR A 39 -14.17 3.40 -9.08
N HIS A 40 -13.01 3.72 -8.49
CA HIS A 40 -12.23 4.92 -8.82
C HIS A 40 -11.10 4.64 -9.81
N TRP A 41 -10.77 3.38 -10.08
CA TRP A 41 -9.65 3.02 -10.95
C TRP A 41 -10.08 3.02 -12.41
N ARG A 42 -9.86 4.15 -13.09
CA ARG A 42 -10.21 4.32 -14.52
C ARG A 42 -9.58 3.25 -15.40
N GLU A 43 -8.30 2.93 -15.18
CA GLU A 43 -7.59 1.84 -15.85
C GLU A 43 -8.31 0.49 -15.69
N LEU A 44 -8.76 0.18 -14.46
CA LEU A 44 -9.49 -1.07 -14.20
C LEU A 44 -10.84 -1.06 -14.91
N LEU A 45 -11.57 0.05 -14.89
CA LEU A 45 -12.86 0.16 -15.57
C LEU A 45 -12.74 -0.02 -17.09
N VAL A 46 -11.68 0.51 -17.72
CA VAL A 46 -11.38 0.30 -19.14
C VAL A 46 -11.11 -1.19 -19.42
N ILE A 47 -10.31 -1.84 -18.58
CA ILE A 47 -10.02 -3.28 -18.72
C ILE A 47 -11.30 -4.10 -18.55
N LEU A 48 -12.13 -3.81 -17.54
CA LEU A 48 -13.39 -4.51 -17.32
C LEU A 48 -14.37 -4.31 -18.49
N LYS A 49 -14.48 -3.09 -19.02
CA LYS A 49 -15.30 -2.80 -20.21
C LYS A 49 -14.83 -3.59 -21.43
N LYS A 50 -13.53 -3.70 -21.63
CA LYS A 50 -12.95 -4.51 -22.70
C LYS A 50 -13.19 -6.00 -22.52
N THR A 51 -13.10 -6.52 -21.31
CA THR A 51 -13.29 -7.95 -21.03
C THR A 51 -14.75 -8.36 -21.08
N VAL A 52 -15.65 -7.54 -20.52
CA VAL A 52 -17.08 -7.85 -20.36
C VAL A 52 -17.88 -7.43 -21.58
N ASP A 53 -17.79 -6.16 -21.98
CA ASP A 53 -18.61 -5.58 -23.05
C ASP A 53 -17.91 -5.58 -24.42
N LYS A 54 -16.61 -5.92 -24.48
CA LYS A 54 -15.76 -5.90 -25.69
C LYS A 54 -15.68 -4.54 -26.40
N GLU A 55 -15.88 -3.47 -25.63
CA GLU A 55 -15.75 -2.09 -26.10
C GLU A 55 -14.45 -1.48 -25.59
N ASP A 56 -13.69 -0.86 -26.49
CA ASP A 56 -12.52 -0.06 -26.14
C ASP A 56 -12.96 1.36 -25.81
N ILE A 57 -12.82 1.74 -24.52
CA ILE A 57 -13.24 3.03 -23.98
C ILE A 57 -12.01 3.79 -23.45
N THR A 58 -12.01 5.11 -23.56
CA THR A 58 -10.97 5.99 -23.00
C THR A 58 -11.15 6.19 -21.49
N GLU A 59 -10.06 6.44 -20.76
CA GLU A 59 -10.09 6.67 -19.30
C GLU A 59 -11.02 7.80 -18.86
N GLU A 60 -11.22 8.82 -19.70
CA GLU A 60 -12.11 9.96 -19.44
C GLU A 60 -13.57 9.51 -19.36
N THR A 61 -14.02 8.79 -20.38
CA THR A 61 -15.36 8.18 -20.43
C THR A 61 -15.57 7.15 -19.32
N ALA A 62 -14.51 6.45 -18.92
CA ALA A 62 -14.56 5.52 -17.79
C ALA A 62 -14.76 6.24 -16.43
N GLY A 63 -14.30 7.49 -16.32
CA GLY A 63 -14.54 8.34 -15.16
C GLY A 63 -16.01 8.77 -15.04
N GLU A 64 -16.62 9.11 -16.17
CA GLU A 64 -17.96 9.70 -16.27
C GLU A 64 -19.11 8.69 -16.19
N MET A 65 -18.84 7.39 -16.37
CA MET A 65 -19.90 6.37 -16.34
C MET A 65 -20.65 6.33 -14.99
N SER A 66 -21.90 5.90 -15.03
CA SER A 66 -22.76 5.82 -13.85
C SER A 66 -22.23 4.83 -12.81
N PHE A 67 -22.52 5.08 -11.53
CA PHE A 67 -22.12 4.17 -10.45
C PHE A 67 -22.70 2.76 -10.63
N GLU A 68 -23.91 2.66 -11.17
CA GLU A 68 -24.62 1.40 -11.42
C GLU A 68 -23.90 0.56 -12.49
N GLU A 69 -23.42 1.20 -13.56
CA GLU A 69 -22.64 0.52 -14.60
C GLU A 69 -21.28 0.08 -14.06
N LYS A 70 -20.59 0.90 -13.27
CA LYS A 70 -19.34 0.51 -12.59
C LYS A 70 -19.57 -0.73 -11.71
N ALA A 71 -20.62 -0.70 -10.90
CA ALA A 71 -20.98 -1.81 -10.02
C ALA A 71 -21.37 -3.07 -10.81
N ARG A 72 -22.04 -2.93 -11.96
CA ARG A 72 -22.36 -4.04 -12.87
C ARG A 72 -21.08 -4.69 -13.38
N LEU A 73 -20.15 -3.88 -13.91
CA LEU A 73 -18.88 -4.36 -14.48
C LEU A 73 -18.04 -5.12 -13.44
N ILE A 74 -17.92 -4.58 -12.22
CA ILE A 74 -17.16 -5.20 -11.12
C ILE A 74 -17.80 -6.52 -10.69
N ARG A 75 -19.14 -6.59 -10.64
CA ARG A 75 -19.86 -7.83 -10.27
C ARG A 75 -19.77 -8.90 -11.35
N THR A 76 -19.70 -8.52 -12.62
CA THR A 76 -19.61 -9.48 -13.72
C THR A 76 -18.25 -10.16 -13.76
N ASP A 77 -17.17 -9.43 -13.46
CA ASP A 77 -15.81 -10.00 -13.44
C ASP A 77 -15.05 -9.62 -12.15
N PRO A 78 -15.38 -10.25 -11.02
CA PRO A 78 -14.70 -10.01 -9.74
C PRO A 78 -13.26 -10.56 -9.74
N ILE A 79 -12.94 -11.51 -10.63
CA ILE A 79 -11.63 -12.15 -10.68
C ILE A 79 -10.59 -11.15 -11.18
N THR A 80 -10.89 -10.42 -12.26
CA THR A 80 -9.98 -9.39 -12.78
C THR A 80 -9.77 -8.27 -11.76
N CYS A 81 -10.80 -7.88 -11.02
CA CYS A 81 -10.70 -6.90 -9.93
C CYS A 81 -9.71 -7.36 -8.84
N ALA A 82 -9.85 -8.60 -8.36
CA ALA A 82 -8.96 -9.17 -7.35
C ALA A 82 -7.51 -9.27 -7.83
N GLN A 83 -7.29 -9.70 -9.08
CA GLN A 83 -5.96 -9.77 -9.69
C GLN A 83 -5.31 -8.39 -9.81
N TYR A 84 -6.09 -7.38 -10.21
CA TYR A 84 -5.61 -6.01 -10.34
C TYR A 84 -5.25 -5.40 -8.98
N PHE A 85 -6.06 -5.65 -7.95
CA PHE A 85 -5.75 -5.28 -6.57
C PHE A 85 -4.45 -5.93 -6.09
N ASP A 86 -4.30 -7.25 -6.27
CA ASP A 86 -3.10 -7.98 -5.87
C ASP A 86 -1.84 -7.47 -6.60
N HIS A 87 -1.95 -7.17 -7.89
CA HIS A 87 -0.85 -6.58 -8.65
C HIS A 87 -0.44 -5.21 -8.10
N ARG A 88 -1.40 -4.32 -7.80
CA ARG A 88 -1.12 -3.01 -7.17
C ARG A 88 -0.53 -3.17 -5.78
N PHE A 89 -1.05 -4.09 -4.98
CA PHE A 89 -0.56 -4.38 -3.63
C PHE A 89 0.89 -4.90 -3.65
N LYS A 90 1.18 -5.86 -4.52
CA LYS A 90 2.56 -6.36 -4.73
C LYS A 90 3.51 -5.28 -5.23
N ARG A 91 3.05 -4.35 -6.07
CA ARG A 91 3.85 -3.21 -6.52
C ARG A 91 4.12 -2.23 -5.38
N PHE A 92 3.12 -1.94 -4.55
CA PHE A 92 3.27 -1.14 -3.34
C PHE A 92 4.27 -1.76 -2.36
N LEU A 93 4.15 -3.07 -2.10
CA LEU A 93 5.09 -3.80 -1.23
C LEU A 93 6.51 -3.83 -1.81
N ARG A 94 6.69 -3.93 -3.13
CA ARG A 94 8.02 -3.84 -3.75
C ARG A 94 8.66 -2.47 -3.58
N LEU A 95 7.89 -1.40 -3.76
CA LEU A 95 8.37 -0.04 -3.46
C LEU A 95 8.73 0.12 -1.98
N GLY A 96 7.92 -0.44 -1.08
CA GLY A 96 8.23 -0.49 0.35
C GLY A 96 9.48 -1.32 0.68
N LYS A 97 9.74 -2.41 -0.05
CA LYS A 97 10.98 -3.19 0.09
C LYS A 97 12.21 -2.39 -0.35
N MET A 98 12.09 -1.50 -1.33
CA MET A 98 13.17 -0.58 -1.73
C MET A 98 13.50 0.45 -0.63
N LEU A 99 12.56 0.73 0.28
CA LEU A 99 12.77 1.55 1.49
C LEU A 99 13.35 0.76 2.66
N LYS A 100 13.30 -0.58 2.64
CA LYS A 100 14.06 -1.41 3.58
C LYS A 100 15.48 -1.57 3.03
N MET A 101 16.36 -0.70 3.52
CA MET A 101 17.79 -0.97 3.67
C MET A 101 18.00 -2.48 3.93
N ASP A 102 18.88 -3.10 3.15
CA ASP A 102 19.11 -4.54 2.97
C ASP A 102 19.50 -5.36 4.23
N HIS A 103 19.24 -4.89 5.44
CA HIS A 103 19.80 -5.46 6.67
C HIS A 103 18.80 -6.15 7.61
N LEU A 104 17.52 -6.27 7.25
CA LEU A 104 16.51 -6.92 8.12
C LEU A 104 15.72 -8.04 7.44
N ALA A 105 16.20 -8.56 6.30
CA ALA A 105 15.55 -9.66 5.59
C ALA A 105 15.61 -11.02 6.34
N ASP A 106 16.42 -11.16 7.39
CA ASP A 106 16.63 -12.45 8.09
C ASP A 106 15.68 -12.72 9.27
N THR A 107 14.82 -11.77 9.65
CA THR A 107 13.83 -12.03 10.72
C THR A 107 12.45 -12.13 10.10
N GLY A 108 12.03 -13.36 9.80
CA GLY A 108 10.77 -13.75 9.17
C GLY A 108 9.51 -13.34 9.94
N LEU A 109 9.27 -12.03 10.06
CA LEU A 109 8.06 -11.47 10.63
C LEU A 109 7.39 -10.55 9.59
N PHE A 110 6.83 -11.18 8.57
CA PHE A 110 5.85 -10.53 7.69
C PHE A 110 4.72 -11.53 7.43
N THR A 111 3.93 -11.80 8.45
CA THR A 111 2.63 -12.45 8.29
C THR A 111 1.65 -11.40 7.79
N THR A 112 1.36 -11.40 6.49
CA THR A 112 0.18 -10.71 5.95
C THR A 112 -1.05 -11.43 6.47
N PHE A 113 -1.73 -10.83 7.44
CA PHE A 113 -3.08 -11.24 7.82
C PHE A 113 -4.02 -10.69 6.75
N THR A 114 -4.43 -11.56 5.82
CA THR A 114 -5.56 -11.31 4.91
C THR A 114 -6.79 -11.89 5.59
N GLU A 115 -7.75 -11.03 5.94
CA GLU A 115 -9.14 -11.43 6.15
C GLU A 115 -9.88 -11.43 4.81
#